data_AF-A0A6P0VN09-F1
#
_entry.id   AF-A0A6P0VN09-F1
#
_cell.length_a   1.000
_cell.length_b   1.000
_cell.length_c   1.000
_cell.angle_alpha   90.00
_cell.angle_beta   90.00
_cell.angle_gamma   90.00
#
_symmetry.space_group_name_H-M   'P 1'
#
loop_
_entity.id
_entity.type
_entity.pdbx_description
1 polymer ?
#
loop_
_entity_poly.entity_id
_entity_poly.type
_entity_poly.pdbx_seq_one_letter_code
_entity_poly.pdbx_strand_id
1 'polypeptide(L)'
;MPRPSLSKNASQRRGKTLAKKTVGAAKSATKTAVNLVDKAKTTVQKVTSDGSIPTLNFTSPSEVEGQLPQFNPQQYQVNDPLNPPESIPQVTQSQFVSASRIYDGGMRALQLTGKAFDLTSLRFQVEGKKAKAFSAGVQAATAFEKVKGDLTDYQIQLQNNQQKSIELGTAKLHTTTARSIAAETEKELSEKLAQAKAGAELAQLQTQEKQTKLAEFRLQLTPQV
;
A
#
# COMPACT_ATOMS: atom_id res chain seq x y z
N MET A 1 -21.56 -6.02 -32.60
CA MET A 1 -20.31 -5.44 -32.05
C MET A 1 -20.37 -5.47 -30.52
N PRO A 2 -19.45 -6.16 -29.82
CA PRO A 2 -19.45 -6.22 -28.36
C PRO A 2 -18.89 -4.92 -27.78
N ARG A 3 -19.60 -4.30 -26.83
CA ARG A 3 -19.18 -3.06 -26.16
C ARG A 3 -18.14 -3.39 -25.08
N PRO A 4 -16.94 -2.77 -25.07
CA PRO A 4 -15.97 -2.98 -24.02
C PRO A 4 -16.44 -2.32 -22.72
N SER A 5 -16.47 -3.10 -21.63
CA SER A 5 -16.87 -2.64 -20.29
C SER A 5 -15.87 -1.61 -19.74
N LEU A 6 -16.28 -0.34 -19.68
CA LEU A 6 -15.50 0.78 -19.14
C LEU A 6 -15.11 0.62 -17.65
N SER A 7 -15.70 -0.35 -16.93
CA SER A 7 -15.37 -0.62 -15.52
C SER A 7 -13.98 -1.26 -15.32
N LYS A 8 -13.44 -1.96 -16.33
CA LYS A 8 -12.12 -2.62 -16.21
C LYS A 8 -10.95 -1.63 -16.17
N ASN A 9 -11.07 -0.50 -16.86
CA ASN A 9 -10.00 0.50 -16.94
C ASN A 9 -9.94 1.45 -15.72
N ALA A 10 -11.07 1.69 -15.06
CA ALA A 10 -11.12 2.54 -13.85
C ALA A 10 -10.49 1.85 -12.63
N SER A 11 -10.72 0.54 -12.45
CA SER A 11 -10.14 -0.23 -11.34
C SER A 11 -8.62 -0.40 -11.44
N GLN A 12 -8.06 -0.42 -12.66
CA GLN A 12 -6.60 -0.56 -12.85
C GLN A 12 -5.81 0.72 -12.54
N ARG A 13 -6.41 1.92 -12.63
CA ARG A 13 -5.70 3.18 -12.33
C ARG A 13 -5.62 3.47 -10.83
N ARG A 14 -6.58 3.00 -10.02
CA ARG A 14 -6.56 3.17 -8.55
C ARG A 14 -5.70 2.12 -7.81
N GLY A 15 -5.46 0.94 -8.41
CA GLY A 15 -4.57 -0.08 -7.83
C GLY A 15 -3.08 0.28 -7.84
N LYS A 16 -2.63 1.16 -8.76
CA LYS A 16 -1.21 1.51 -8.92
C LYS A 16 -0.74 2.65 -8.01
N THR A 17 -1.64 3.47 -7.47
CA THR A 17 -1.27 4.60 -6.59
C THR A 17 -1.19 4.22 -5.11
N LEU A 18 -1.92 3.19 -4.67
CA LEU A 18 -1.86 2.71 -3.28
C LEU A 18 -0.71 1.72 -3.02
N ALA A 19 -0.24 1.00 -4.03
CA ALA A 19 0.91 0.08 -3.90
C ALA A 19 2.27 0.80 -3.75
N LYS A 20 2.34 2.10 -4.05
CA LYS A 20 3.58 2.88 -3.94
C LYS A 20 3.83 3.49 -2.55
N LYS A 21 2.83 3.49 -1.66
CA LYS A 21 2.93 4.10 -0.32
C LYS A 21 3.28 3.09 0.79
N THR A 22 3.27 1.78 0.51
CA THR A 22 3.56 0.73 1.50
C THR A 22 4.93 0.04 1.31
N VAL A 23 5.68 0.37 0.27
CA VAL A 23 7.03 -0.21 0.01
C VAL A 23 8.18 0.71 0.51
N GLY A 24 7.87 1.92 0.98
CA GLY A 24 8.86 2.91 1.41
C GLY A 24 9.36 2.81 2.86
N ALA A 25 8.82 1.92 3.68
CA ALA A 25 9.13 1.85 5.13
C ALA A 25 9.90 0.59 5.56
N ALA A 26 10.43 -0.19 4.61
CA ALA A 26 11.11 -1.47 4.88
C ALA A 26 12.62 -1.46 4.54
N LYS A 27 13.32 -0.36 4.86
CA LYS A 27 14.79 -0.29 4.80
C LYS A 27 15.36 0.48 6.00
N SER A 28 15.31 -0.12 7.19
CA SER A 28 16.40 -0.02 8.17
C SER A 28 16.04 -0.84 9.41
N ALA A 29 16.48 -2.10 9.46
CA ALA A 29 16.70 -2.85 10.71
C ALA A 29 17.35 -4.20 10.39
N THR A 30 18.65 -4.19 10.10
CA THR A 30 19.47 -5.39 10.23
C THR A 30 20.87 -4.96 10.59
N LYS A 31 21.26 -5.18 11.84
CA LYS A 31 22.57 -5.72 12.24
C LYS A 31 22.56 -6.03 13.74
N THR A 32 22.45 -7.32 14.00
CA THR A 32 22.84 -8.02 15.21
C THR A 32 24.31 -7.73 15.54
N ALA A 33 24.61 -7.41 16.80
CA ALA A 33 25.91 -7.70 17.40
C ALA A 33 25.73 -7.83 18.92
N VAL A 34 25.82 -9.06 19.40
CA VAL A 34 25.99 -9.43 20.80
C VAL A 34 27.41 -8.99 21.21
N ASN A 35 27.53 -8.11 22.21
CA ASN A 35 28.79 -7.80 22.86
C ASN A 35 28.70 -8.24 24.33
N LEU A 36 29.10 -9.48 24.60
CA LEU A 36 29.62 -9.91 25.89
C LEU A 36 31.12 -10.14 25.70
N VAL A 37 31.97 -9.19 26.13
CA VAL A 37 33.38 -9.45 26.42
C VAL A 37 33.81 -8.62 27.63
N ASP A 38 34.32 -9.37 28.58
CA ASP A 38 35.06 -9.12 29.81
C ASP A 38 35.62 -7.73 30.14
N LYS A 39 35.37 -7.37 31.41
CA LYS A 39 36.21 -6.46 32.19
C LYS A 39 37.56 -7.13 32.47
N ALA A 40 38.61 -6.71 31.79
CA ALA A 40 39.98 -6.85 32.28
C ALA A 40 40.65 -5.47 32.24
N LYS A 41 40.93 -4.94 33.44
CA LYS A 41 41.56 -3.64 33.65
C LYS A 41 43.08 -3.88 33.76
N THR A 42 43.80 -3.69 32.66
CA THR A 42 45.26 -3.83 32.64
C THR A 42 45.92 -2.53 33.09
N THR A 43 46.47 -2.53 34.30
CA THR A 43 47.31 -1.43 34.81
C THR A 43 48.74 -1.65 34.33
N VAL A 44 49.24 -0.80 33.43
CA VAL A 44 50.64 -0.81 32.99
C VAL A 44 51.46 0.01 33.98
N GLN A 45 52.32 -0.64 34.77
CA GLN A 45 53.32 0.04 35.59
C GLN A 45 54.57 0.35 34.76
N LYS A 46 54.98 1.62 34.81
CA LYS A 46 56.19 2.19 34.22
C LYS A 46 57.40 1.78 35.08
N VAL A 47 58.35 1.04 34.50
CA VAL A 47 59.60 0.64 35.15
C VAL A 47 60.62 1.77 35.01
N THR A 48 61.05 2.35 36.13
CA THR A 48 62.28 3.14 36.23
C THR A 48 63.37 2.25 36.82
N SER A 49 64.47 2.14 36.10
CA SER A 49 65.62 1.29 36.36
C SER A 49 66.52 1.85 37.47
N ASP A 50 66.63 1.13 38.58
CA ASP A 50 67.78 1.20 39.48
C ASP A 50 68.17 -0.24 39.91
N GLY A 51 69.30 -0.70 39.36
CA GLY A 51 70.31 -1.50 40.06
C GLY A 51 70.02 -2.90 40.65
N SER A 52 68.82 -3.46 40.55
CA SER A 52 68.53 -4.83 40.99
C SER A 52 67.51 -5.46 40.06
N ILE A 53 67.87 -6.52 39.33
CA ILE A 53 66.89 -7.31 38.58
C ILE A 53 66.21 -8.22 39.59
N PRO A 54 64.97 -7.94 40.01
CA PRO A 54 64.26 -8.78 40.95
C PRO A 54 63.77 -9.98 40.15
N THR A 55 64.51 -11.09 40.16
CA THR A 55 64.12 -12.46 39.73
C THR A 55 65.31 -13.41 39.51
N LEU A 56 66.55 -12.92 39.49
CA LEU A 56 67.74 -13.78 39.41
C LEU A 56 68.33 -14.00 40.81
N ASN A 57 67.85 -15.06 41.48
CA ASN A 57 68.48 -15.56 42.69
C ASN A 57 69.77 -16.30 42.29
N PHE A 58 70.93 -15.80 42.72
CA PHE A 58 72.18 -16.56 42.65
C PHE A 58 72.13 -17.67 43.70
N THR A 59 71.87 -18.90 43.27
CA THR A 59 71.92 -20.08 44.15
C THR A 59 73.33 -20.63 44.21
N SER A 60 73.86 -20.79 45.43
CA SER A 60 75.12 -21.52 45.64
C SER A 60 74.87 -23.03 45.50
N PRO A 61 75.84 -23.85 45.03
CA PRO A 61 75.62 -25.29 44.83
C PRO A 61 75.12 -26.05 46.07
N SER A 62 75.42 -25.55 47.27
CA SER A 62 74.96 -26.07 48.56
C SER A 62 73.48 -25.81 48.86
N GLU A 63 72.83 -24.84 48.20
CA GLU A 63 71.43 -24.49 48.43
C GLU A 63 70.46 -25.25 47.50
N VAL A 64 70.98 -25.93 46.48
CA VAL A 64 70.17 -26.71 45.52
C VAL A 64 69.54 -27.93 46.19
N GLU A 65 70.26 -28.57 47.11
CA GLU A 65 69.81 -29.81 47.78
C GLU A 65 68.56 -29.59 48.67
N GLY A 66 68.41 -28.38 49.25
CA GLY A 66 67.24 -27.99 50.03
C GLY A 66 66.07 -27.44 49.21
N GLN A 67 66.30 -27.13 47.92
CA GLN A 67 65.26 -26.68 46.99
C GLN A 67 64.66 -27.82 46.17
N LEU A 68 65.31 -28.98 46.16
CA LEU A 68 64.72 -30.19 45.60
C LEU A 68 63.55 -30.62 46.49
N PRO A 69 62.34 -30.82 45.93
CA PRO A 69 61.23 -31.36 46.70
C PRO A 69 61.66 -32.70 47.29
N GLN A 70 61.51 -32.86 48.61
CA GLN A 70 61.81 -34.13 49.27
C GLN A 70 61.06 -35.24 48.57
N PHE A 71 61.79 -36.23 48.05
CA PHE A 71 61.19 -37.40 47.45
C PHE A 71 60.49 -38.20 48.56
N ASN A 72 59.16 -38.13 48.59
CA ASN A 72 58.35 -39.00 49.42
C ASN A 72 57.89 -40.19 48.56
N PRO A 73 58.42 -41.41 48.77
CA PRO A 73 58.09 -42.58 47.95
C PRO A 73 56.59 -42.93 47.93
N GLN A 74 55.84 -42.47 48.93
CA GLN A 74 54.42 -42.75 49.09
C GLN A 74 53.53 -41.87 48.19
N GLN A 75 53.99 -40.68 47.78
CA GLN A 75 53.22 -39.79 46.91
C GLN A 75 53.20 -40.23 45.45
N TYR A 76 54.10 -41.13 45.05
CA TYR A 76 54.22 -41.67 43.71
C TYR A 76 53.81 -43.15 43.61
N GLN A 77 53.12 -43.68 44.64
CA GLN A 77 52.47 -44.98 44.51
C GLN A 77 51.34 -44.87 43.50
N VAL A 78 51.58 -45.45 42.31
CA VAL A 78 50.52 -45.74 41.35
C VAL A 78 49.70 -46.87 41.95
N ASN A 79 48.50 -46.56 42.43
CA ASN A 79 47.58 -47.57 42.93
C ASN A 79 47.36 -48.62 41.84
N ASP A 80 47.59 -49.89 42.19
CA ASP A 80 47.44 -51.03 41.28
C ASP A 80 45.99 -51.09 40.77
N PRO A 81 45.73 -50.88 39.47
CA PRO A 81 44.37 -50.90 38.93
C PRO A 81 43.72 -52.29 38.97
N LEU A 82 44.47 -53.36 39.25
CA LEU A 82 43.92 -54.70 39.47
C LEU A 82 43.45 -54.95 40.91
N ASN A 83 43.83 -54.12 41.87
CA ASN A 83 43.38 -54.19 43.26
C ASN A 83 42.95 -52.79 43.73
N PRO A 84 41.78 -52.29 43.28
CA PRO A 84 41.24 -51.05 43.81
C PRO A 84 40.98 -51.21 45.32
N PRO A 85 41.20 -50.17 46.12
CA PRO A 85 40.85 -50.21 47.54
C PRO A 85 39.37 -50.58 47.70
N GLU A 86 39.06 -51.56 48.56
CA GLU A 86 37.70 -52.08 48.78
C GLU A 86 36.71 -51.00 49.28
N SER A 87 37.20 -49.87 49.77
CA SER A 87 36.37 -48.71 50.09
C SER A 87 36.24 -47.79 48.88
N ILE A 88 35.14 -47.95 48.14
CA ILE A 88 34.62 -46.88 47.29
C ILE A 88 34.45 -45.65 48.21
N PRO A 89 35.01 -44.47 47.87
CA PRO A 89 34.81 -43.27 48.67
C PRO A 89 33.31 -42.99 48.75
N GLN A 90 32.72 -43.23 49.91
CA GLN A 90 31.31 -42.95 50.14
C GLN A 90 31.12 -41.44 50.05
N VAL A 91 30.26 -41.03 49.12
CA VAL A 91 29.87 -39.63 48.96
C VAL A 91 29.39 -39.12 50.31
N THR A 92 29.99 -38.03 50.79
CA THR A 92 29.59 -37.47 52.07
C THR A 92 28.15 -36.98 51.99
N GLN A 93 27.40 -37.03 53.08
CA GLN A 93 26.00 -36.61 53.09
C GLN A 93 25.80 -35.19 52.54
N SER A 94 26.77 -34.30 52.75
CA SER A 94 26.77 -32.92 52.21
C SER A 94 26.90 -32.88 50.68
N GLN A 95 27.72 -33.74 50.08
CA GLN A 95 27.86 -33.87 48.63
C GLN A 95 26.58 -34.45 48.00
N PHE A 96 25.99 -35.48 48.62
CA PHE A 96 24.73 -36.06 48.16
C PHE A 96 23.59 -35.03 48.18
N VAL A 97 23.42 -34.30 49.29
CA VAL A 97 22.40 -33.24 49.42
C VAL A 97 22.64 -32.12 48.40
N SER A 98 23.90 -31.76 48.14
CA SER A 98 24.23 -30.73 47.14
C SER A 98 23.87 -31.18 45.73
N ALA A 99 24.23 -32.41 45.36
CA ALA A 99 23.87 -32.99 44.06
C ALA A 99 22.35 -33.11 43.88
N SER A 100 21.63 -33.54 44.91
CA SER A 100 20.16 -33.61 44.90
C SER A 100 19.53 -32.23 44.67
N ARG A 101 20.02 -31.17 45.32
CA ARG A 101 19.53 -29.81 45.11
C ARG A 101 19.79 -29.28 43.71
N ILE A 102 20.94 -29.60 43.13
CA ILE A 102 21.27 -29.23 41.75
C ILE A 102 20.31 -29.94 40.78
N TYR A 103 20.07 -31.24 40.99
CA TYR A 103 19.14 -32.02 40.18
C TYR A 103 17.70 -31.48 40.27
N ASP A 104 17.19 -31.23 41.48
CA ASP A 104 15.86 -30.66 41.69
C ASP A 104 15.76 -29.25 41.11
N GLY A 105 16.82 -28.44 41.25
CA GLY A 105 16.92 -27.11 40.64
C GLY A 105 16.86 -27.17 39.12
N GLY A 106 17.60 -28.10 38.50
CA GLY A 106 17.57 -28.35 37.07
C GLY A 106 16.20 -28.81 36.58
N MET A 107 15.53 -29.67 37.35
CA MET A 107 14.20 -30.16 37.00
C MET A 107 13.14 -29.06 37.05
N ARG A 108 13.19 -28.18 38.07
CA ARG A 108 12.31 -27.01 38.15
C ARG A 108 12.59 -26.03 37.02
N ALA A 109 13.85 -25.79 36.67
CA ALA A 109 14.22 -24.93 35.56
C ALA A 109 13.65 -25.46 34.24
N LEU A 110 13.77 -26.76 33.97
CA LEU A 110 13.23 -27.38 32.76
C LEU A 110 11.70 -27.23 32.68
N GLN A 111 10.99 -27.46 33.80
CA GLN A 111 9.53 -27.28 33.87
C GLN A 111 9.12 -25.82 33.63
N LEU A 112 9.87 -24.85 34.19
CA LEU A 112 9.63 -23.43 33.97
C LEU A 112 9.85 -23.05 32.50
N THR A 113 10.89 -23.57 31.87
CA THR A 113 11.15 -23.37 30.43
C THR A 113 10.02 -23.95 29.58
N GLY A 114 9.53 -25.15 29.90
CA GLY A 114 8.38 -25.74 29.21
C GLY A 114 7.13 -24.86 29.28
N LYS A 115 6.76 -24.41 30.50
CA LYS A 115 5.64 -23.47 30.70
C LYS A 115 5.83 -22.14 29.98
N ALA A 116 7.07 -21.63 29.91
CA ALA A 116 7.38 -20.41 29.18
C ALA A 116 7.18 -20.58 27.67
N PHE A 117 7.55 -21.74 27.11
CA PHE A 117 7.27 -22.08 25.71
C PHE A 117 5.76 -22.16 25.43
N ASP A 118 5.00 -22.82 26.31
CA ASP A 118 3.54 -22.90 26.17
C ASP A 118 2.88 -21.53 26.20
N LEU A 119 3.30 -20.66 27.14
CA LEU A 119 2.81 -19.29 27.22
C LEU A 119 3.16 -18.48 25.97
N THR A 120 4.37 -18.68 25.43
CA THR A 120 4.82 -18.00 24.20
C THR A 120 4.01 -18.46 22.99
N SER A 121 3.74 -19.77 22.88
CA SER A 121 2.90 -20.34 21.85
C SER A 121 1.47 -19.78 21.91
N LEU A 122 0.88 -19.71 23.11
CA LEU A 122 -0.44 -19.12 23.30
C LEU A 122 -0.48 -17.65 22.89
N ARG A 123 0.53 -16.86 23.27
CA ARG A 123 0.65 -15.45 22.87
C ARG A 123 0.73 -15.31 21.35
N PHE A 124 1.52 -16.15 20.69
CA PHE A 124 1.63 -16.13 19.23
C PHE A 124 0.30 -16.45 18.55
N GLN A 125 -0.46 -17.43 19.07
CA GLN A 125 -1.81 -17.73 18.55
C GLN A 125 -2.78 -16.56 18.74
N VAL A 126 -2.75 -15.90 19.90
CA VAL A 126 -3.59 -14.73 20.18
C VAL A 126 -3.26 -13.58 19.22
N GLU A 127 -1.99 -13.26 19.04
CA GLU A 127 -1.56 -12.24 18.08
C GLU A 127 -1.92 -12.61 16.64
N GLY A 128 -1.79 -13.90 16.27
CA GLY A 128 -2.25 -14.40 14.97
C GLY A 128 -3.76 -14.22 14.76
N LYS A 129 -4.58 -14.46 15.79
CA LYS A 129 -6.03 -14.22 15.74
C LYS A 129 -6.35 -12.73 15.62
N LYS A 130 -5.65 -11.86 16.37
CA LYS A 130 -5.81 -10.39 16.27
C LYS A 130 -5.45 -9.89 14.88
N ALA A 131 -4.34 -10.34 14.30
CA ALA A 131 -3.92 -9.96 12.96
C ALA A 131 -4.96 -10.37 11.90
N LYS A 132 -5.51 -11.59 12.00
CA LYS A 132 -6.60 -12.04 11.13
C LYS A 132 -7.86 -11.17 11.29
N ALA A 133 -8.28 -10.91 12.53
CA ALA A 133 -9.44 -10.05 12.80
C ALA A 133 -9.26 -8.63 12.25
N PHE A 134 -8.06 -8.05 12.41
CA PHE A 134 -7.72 -6.76 11.84
C PHE A 134 -7.81 -6.77 10.31
N SER A 135 -7.23 -7.79 9.66
CA SER A 135 -7.30 -7.92 8.20
C SER A 135 -8.73 -8.07 7.68
N ALA A 136 -9.57 -8.83 8.38
CA ALA A 136 -11.00 -8.96 8.06
C ALA A 136 -11.73 -7.63 8.24
N GLY A 137 -11.42 -6.87 9.30
CA GLY A 137 -11.95 -5.52 9.52
C GLY A 137 -11.59 -4.55 8.39
N VAL A 138 -10.34 -4.57 7.94
CA VAL A 138 -9.89 -3.75 6.80
C VAL A 138 -10.61 -4.14 5.50
N GLN A 139 -10.76 -5.44 5.23
CA GLN A 139 -11.51 -5.92 4.07
C GLN A 139 -12.98 -5.49 4.11
N ALA A 140 -13.63 -5.61 5.27
CA ALA A 140 -15.01 -5.18 5.47
C ALA A 140 -15.16 -3.68 5.25
N ALA A 141 -14.29 -2.86 5.83
CA ALA A 141 -14.29 -1.41 5.63
C ALA A 141 -14.11 -1.03 4.15
N THR A 142 -13.19 -1.70 3.46
CA THR A 142 -12.95 -1.48 2.02
C THR A 142 -14.18 -1.86 1.18
N ALA A 143 -14.88 -2.95 1.54
CA ALA A 143 -16.10 -3.36 0.87
C ALA A 143 -17.23 -2.32 1.05
N PHE A 144 -17.38 -1.77 2.26
CA PHE A 144 -18.33 -0.68 2.52
C PHE A 144 -18.01 0.57 1.70
N GLU A 145 -16.74 0.98 1.64
CA GLU A 145 -16.33 2.11 0.80
C GLU A 145 -16.60 1.87 -0.68
N LYS A 146 -16.38 0.64 -1.16
CA LYS A 146 -16.70 0.27 -2.54
C LYS A 146 -18.20 0.42 -2.82
N VAL A 147 -19.07 -0.13 -1.97
CA VAL A 147 -20.52 -0.02 -2.13
C VAL A 147 -20.98 1.44 -2.10
N LYS A 148 -20.41 2.25 -1.22
CA LYS A 148 -20.68 3.70 -1.18
C LYS A 148 -20.25 4.41 -2.47
N GLY A 149 -19.09 4.02 -3.02
CA GLY A 149 -18.62 4.51 -4.32
C GLY A 149 -19.59 4.14 -5.45
N ASP A 150 -19.97 2.87 -5.55
CA ASP A 150 -20.89 2.35 -6.56
C ASP A 150 -22.27 3.06 -6.47
N LEU A 151 -22.77 3.33 -5.26
CA LEU A 151 -24.01 4.08 -5.04
C LEU A 151 -23.92 5.53 -5.55
N THR A 152 -22.84 6.23 -5.23
CA THR A 152 -22.60 7.61 -5.68
C THR A 152 -22.52 7.65 -7.22
N ASP A 153 -21.80 6.71 -7.82
CA ASP A 153 -21.66 6.61 -9.27
C ASP A 153 -23.02 6.35 -9.94
N TYR A 154 -23.85 5.48 -9.36
CA TYR A 154 -25.21 5.25 -9.84
C TYR A 154 -26.09 6.51 -9.78
N GLN A 155 -26.02 7.27 -8.68
CA GLN A 155 -26.77 8.53 -8.54
C GLN A 155 -26.35 9.55 -9.60
N ILE A 156 -25.04 9.68 -9.86
CA ILE A 156 -24.51 10.55 -10.92
C ILE A 156 -25.03 10.10 -12.30
N GLN A 157 -25.03 8.79 -12.57
CA GLN A 157 -25.57 8.27 -13.84
C GLN A 157 -27.06 8.55 -13.99
N LEU A 158 -27.84 8.42 -12.92
CA LEU A 158 -29.26 8.72 -12.91
C LEU A 158 -29.51 10.20 -13.24
N GLN A 159 -28.78 11.11 -12.58
CA GLN A 159 -28.88 12.55 -12.82
C GLN A 159 -28.48 12.90 -14.25
N ASN A 160 -27.38 12.33 -14.77
CA ASN A 160 -26.95 12.55 -16.15
C ASN A 160 -27.98 12.06 -17.17
N ASN A 161 -28.64 10.92 -16.92
CA ASN A 161 -29.69 10.42 -17.79
C ASN A 161 -30.94 11.30 -17.75
N GLN A 162 -31.31 11.82 -16.58
CA GLN A 162 -32.41 12.79 -16.46
C GLN A 162 -32.11 14.07 -17.25
N GLN A 163 -30.91 14.63 -17.12
CA GLN A 163 -30.50 15.81 -17.89
C GLN A 163 -30.56 15.57 -19.39
N LYS A 164 -30.03 14.43 -19.88
CA LYS A 164 -30.12 14.05 -21.30
C LYS A 164 -31.55 13.89 -21.79
N SER A 165 -32.44 13.37 -20.96
CA SER A 165 -33.87 13.24 -21.29
C SER A 165 -34.52 14.62 -21.47
N ILE A 166 -34.24 15.55 -20.56
CA ILE A 166 -34.71 16.93 -20.63
C ILE A 166 -34.18 17.61 -21.90
N GLU A 167 -32.87 17.50 -22.15
CA GLU A 167 -32.22 18.08 -23.33
C GLU A 167 -32.76 17.51 -24.65
N LEU A 168 -33.04 16.21 -24.70
CA LEU A 168 -33.70 15.61 -25.86
C LEU A 168 -35.12 16.16 -26.04
N GLY A 169 -35.85 16.37 -24.95
CA GLY A 169 -37.18 16.98 -24.96
C GLY A 169 -37.16 18.40 -25.52
N THR A 170 -36.25 19.24 -25.03
CA THR A 170 -36.11 20.62 -25.53
C THR A 170 -35.67 20.66 -26.99
N ALA A 171 -34.72 19.82 -27.40
CA ALA A 171 -34.28 19.73 -28.80
C ALA A 171 -35.42 19.33 -29.75
N LYS A 172 -36.26 18.37 -29.33
CA LYS A 172 -37.47 17.96 -30.09
C LYS A 172 -38.47 19.10 -30.19
N LEU A 173 -38.71 19.82 -29.10
CA LEU A 173 -39.60 20.98 -29.09
C LEU A 173 -39.08 22.05 -30.07
N HIS A 174 -37.81 22.44 -29.97
CA HIS A 174 -37.21 23.42 -30.88
C HIS A 174 -37.32 23.00 -32.35
N THR A 175 -37.05 21.73 -32.66
CA THR A 175 -37.17 21.20 -34.02
C THR A 175 -38.61 21.27 -34.53
N THR A 176 -39.58 20.91 -33.68
CA THR A 176 -41.00 20.95 -34.03
C THR A 176 -41.48 22.38 -34.26
N THR A 177 -41.10 23.30 -33.37
CA THR A 177 -41.42 24.73 -33.50
C THR A 177 -40.78 25.32 -34.74
N ALA A 178 -39.50 25.05 -35.01
CA ALA A 178 -38.81 25.53 -36.20
C ALA A 178 -39.48 25.03 -37.48
N ARG A 179 -39.92 23.77 -37.51
CA ARG A 179 -40.66 23.21 -38.64
C ARG A 179 -42.02 23.87 -38.83
N SER A 180 -42.74 24.16 -37.75
CA SER A 180 -44.02 24.87 -37.81
C SER A 180 -43.85 26.29 -38.33
N ILE A 181 -42.84 27.01 -37.84
CA ILE A 181 -42.52 28.37 -38.29
C ILE A 181 -42.17 28.33 -39.78
N ALA A 182 -41.33 27.39 -40.21
CA ALA A 182 -40.95 27.24 -41.62
C ALA A 182 -42.19 27.07 -42.52
N ALA A 183 -43.11 26.18 -42.16
CA ALA A 183 -44.33 25.94 -42.93
C ALA A 183 -45.22 27.20 -43.03
N GLU A 184 -45.40 27.94 -41.93
CA GLU A 184 -46.16 29.20 -41.93
C GLU A 184 -45.45 30.28 -42.77
N THR A 185 -44.12 30.39 -42.67
CA THR A 185 -43.35 31.36 -43.48
C THR A 185 -43.38 31.04 -44.96
N GLU A 186 -43.36 29.76 -45.35
CA GLU A 186 -43.50 29.33 -46.74
C GLU A 186 -44.89 29.70 -47.29
N LYS A 187 -45.93 29.48 -46.49
CA LYS A 187 -47.29 29.89 -46.84
C LYS A 187 -47.40 31.41 -47.01
N GLU A 188 -46.90 32.19 -46.05
CA GLU A 188 -46.90 33.66 -46.13
C GLU A 188 -46.14 34.16 -47.36
N LEU A 189 -44.98 33.58 -47.68
CA LEU A 189 -44.22 33.90 -48.89
C LEU A 189 -45.01 33.58 -50.17
N SER A 190 -45.70 32.44 -50.21
CA SER A 190 -46.51 32.05 -51.35
C SER A 190 -47.69 33.00 -51.57
N GLU A 191 -48.34 33.44 -50.49
CA GLU A 191 -49.44 34.42 -50.54
C GLU A 191 -48.94 35.79 -51.02
N LYS A 192 -47.80 36.27 -50.51
CA LYS A 192 -47.16 37.51 -50.98
C LYS A 192 -46.78 37.43 -52.46
N LEU A 193 -46.29 36.28 -52.91
CA LEU A 193 -45.95 36.05 -54.32
C LEU A 193 -47.21 36.11 -55.20
N ALA A 194 -48.31 35.48 -54.77
CA ALA A 194 -49.59 35.53 -55.47
C ALA A 194 -50.15 36.97 -55.56
N GLN A 195 -50.09 37.74 -54.46
CA GLN A 195 -50.49 39.15 -54.45
C GLN A 195 -49.63 40.00 -55.40
N ALA A 196 -48.31 39.80 -55.40
CA ALA A 196 -47.40 40.51 -56.30
C ALA A 196 -47.69 40.20 -57.77
N LYS A 197 -47.99 38.94 -58.11
CA LYS A 197 -48.40 38.54 -59.47
C LYS A 197 -49.71 39.22 -59.90
N ALA A 198 -50.74 39.18 -59.06
CA ALA A 198 -52.02 39.84 -59.36
C ALA A 198 -51.84 41.36 -59.55
N GLY A 199 -51.02 41.99 -58.71
CA GLY A 199 -50.67 43.41 -58.86
C GLY A 199 -49.92 43.71 -60.17
N ALA A 200 -48.99 42.85 -60.57
CA ALA A 200 -48.26 42.98 -61.83
C ALA A 200 -49.17 42.80 -63.06
N GLU A 201 -50.09 41.84 -63.03
CA GLU A 201 -51.09 41.62 -64.09
C GLU A 201 -52.02 42.85 -64.22
N LEU A 202 -52.50 43.39 -63.10
CA LEU A 202 -53.33 44.58 -63.10
C LEU A 202 -52.59 45.80 -63.67
N ALA A 203 -51.31 45.98 -63.32
CA ALA A 203 -50.47 47.02 -63.89
C ALA A 203 -50.26 46.83 -65.41
N GLN A 204 -50.09 45.59 -65.88
CA GLN A 204 -50.00 45.28 -67.31
C GLN A 204 -51.31 45.62 -68.04
N LEU A 205 -52.46 45.23 -67.50
CA LEU A 205 -53.77 45.55 -68.06
C LEU A 205 -53.99 47.06 -68.15
N GLN A 206 -53.70 47.81 -67.07
CA GLN A 206 -53.78 49.27 -67.09
C GLN A 206 -52.82 49.89 -68.11
N THR A 207 -51.64 49.30 -68.30
CA THR A 207 -50.67 49.76 -69.30
C THR A 207 -51.19 49.51 -70.71
N GLN A 208 -51.75 48.33 -70.98
CA GLN A 208 -52.43 48.03 -72.25
C GLN A 208 -53.59 48.98 -72.52
N GLU A 209 -54.50 49.19 -71.55
CA GLU A 209 -55.61 50.13 -71.70
C GLU A 209 -55.14 51.54 -72.02
N LYS A 210 -54.11 52.03 -71.33
CA LYS A 210 -53.52 53.35 -71.61
C LYS A 210 -52.89 53.39 -72.99
N GLN A 211 -52.21 52.33 -73.43
CA GLN A 211 -51.66 52.24 -74.78
C GLN A 211 -52.77 52.25 -75.84
N THR A 212 -53.87 51.52 -75.65
CA THR A 212 -55.03 51.52 -76.55
C THR A 212 -55.66 52.90 -76.64
N LYS A 213 -55.91 53.57 -75.50
CA LYS A 213 -56.42 54.95 -75.47
C LYS A 213 -55.49 55.94 -76.19
N LEU A 214 -54.18 55.75 -76.04
CA LEU A 214 -53.18 56.59 -76.73
C LEU A 214 -53.20 56.34 -78.25
N ALA A 215 -53.38 55.08 -78.67
CA ALA A 215 -53.54 54.72 -80.08
C ALA A 215 -54.82 55.30 -80.69
N GLU A 216 -55.96 55.20 -79.99
CA GLU A 216 -57.24 55.81 -80.39
C GLU A 216 -57.12 57.34 -80.50
N PHE A 217 -56.47 57.99 -79.54
CA PHE A 217 -56.23 59.43 -79.56
C PHE A 217 -55.37 59.86 -80.76
N ARG A 218 -54.35 59.07 -81.12
CA ARG A 218 -53.53 59.31 -82.32
C ARG A 218 -54.34 59.21 -83.62
N LEU A 219 -55.27 58.26 -83.71
CA LEU A 219 -56.21 58.12 -84.83
C LEU A 219 -57.12 59.34 -84.96
N GLN A 220 -57.59 59.92 -83.85
CA GLN A 220 -58.40 61.15 -83.88
C GLN A 220 -57.61 62.39 -84.32
N LEU A 221 -56.30 62.42 -84.06
CA LEU A 221 -55.41 63.53 -84.43
C LEU A 221 -54.90 63.48 -85.88
N THR A 222 -55.08 62.36 -86.58
CA THR A 222 -54.70 62.23 -88.00
C THR A 222 -55.94 62.47 -88.87
N PRO A 223 -56.00 63.56 -89.67
CA PRO A 223 -57.14 63.79 -90.55
C PRO A 223 -57.20 62.67 -91.59
N GLN A 224 -58.37 62.02 -91.70
CA GLN A 224 -58.62 61.13 -92.83
C GLN A 224 -58.60 61.96 -94.11
N VAL A 225 -57.62 61.67 -94.97
CA VAL A 225 -57.55 62.11 -96.37
C VAL A 225 -58.24 61.04 -97.21
#